data_AF-A0A8J3Q8T9-F1
#
_entry.id   AF-A0A8J3Q8T9-F1
#
_cell.length_a   1.000
_cell.length_b   1.000
_cell.length_c   1.000
_cell.angle_alpha   90.00
_cell.angle_beta   90.00
_cell.angle_gamma   90.00
#
_symmetry.space_group_name_H-M   'P 1'
#
loop_
_entity.id
_entity.type
_entity.pdbx_description
1 polymer ?
#
loop_
_entity_poly.entity_id
_entity_poly.type
_entity_poly.pdbx_seq_one_letter_code
_entity_poly.pdbx_strand_id
1 'polypeptide(L)'
;MGRIVKKLSDDTSKYYWYPGEKVEWIRAVVALAIGGGLATLLMVITGNSLTAVVTGCSATLAVAGFNFGRRDAKALAGFPDMNDKAARRAAITYSGRAAWRGMVQGLGAALAAVLVLNVAHTGWMADWVMPLLPGAVGALGHQAGMIWDRLGTTVAVPKPAEAATDGN
;
A
#
# COMPACT_ATOMS: atom_id res chain seq x y z
N MET A 1 -12.36 -10.36 5.08
CA MET A 1 -12.82 -10.14 3.69
C MET A 1 -14.19 -9.50 3.76
N GLY A 2 -14.45 -8.44 3.01
CA GLY A 2 -15.69 -7.67 3.04
C GLY A 2 -16.89 -8.52 2.62
N ARG A 3 -17.45 -9.26 3.58
CA ARG A 3 -18.60 -10.13 3.40
C ARG A 3 -19.85 -9.28 3.56
N ILE A 4 -20.44 -8.84 2.46
CA ILE A 4 -21.80 -8.28 2.51
C ILE A 4 -22.76 -9.47 2.48
N VAL A 5 -23.33 -9.79 3.64
CA VAL A 5 -24.38 -10.80 3.76
C VAL A 5 -25.69 -10.12 3.41
N LYS A 6 -26.26 -10.43 2.24
CA LYS A 6 -27.62 -10.02 1.93
C LYS A 6 -28.54 -11.19 2.31
N LYS A 7 -29.33 -11.03 3.38
CA LYS A 7 -30.43 -11.96 3.68
C LYS A 7 -31.52 -11.73 2.64
N LEU A 8 -31.79 -12.75 1.83
CA LEU A 8 -32.88 -12.75 0.84
C LEU A 8 -34.16 -13.35 1.42
N SER A 9 -34.03 -14.24 2.41
CA SER A 9 -35.11 -14.88 3.16
C SER A 9 -34.57 -15.31 4.54
N ASP A 10 -35.44 -15.77 5.44
CA ASP A 10 -35.08 -16.24 6.79
C ASP A 10 -34.04 -17.39 6.75
N ASP A 11 -34.10 -18.24 5.71
CA ASP A 11 -33.19 -19.38 5.50
C ASP A 11 -32.15 -19.19 4.39
N THR A 12 -32.16 -18.06 3.67
CA THR A 12 -31.26 -17.88 2.52
C THR A 12 -30.45 -16.59 2.62
N SER A 13 -29.14 -16.76 2.79
CA SER A 13 -28.15 -15.68 2.79
C SER A 13 -27.26 -15.79 1.55
N LYS A 14 -27.24 -14.73 0.73
CA LYS A 14 -26.36 -14.66 -0.44
C LYS A 14 -25.07 -13.93 -0.06
N TYR A 15 -23.95 -14.62 -0.26
CA TYR A 15 -22.63 -14.10 0.02
C TYR A 15 -22.12 -13.34 -1.20
N TYR A 16 -22.13 -12.01 -1.15
CA TYR A 16 -21.45 -11.20 -2.14
C TYR A 16 -19.99 -11.06 -1.73
N TRP A 17 -19.11 -11.65 -2.56
CA TRP A 17 -17.68 -11.56 -2.37
C TRP A 17 -17.16 -10.32 -3.08
N TYR A 18 -16.85 -9.27 -2.33
CA TYR A 18 -16.13 -8.12 -2.88
C TYR A 18 -14.63 -8.34 -2.67
N PRO A 19 -13.80 -8.28 -3.74
CA PRO A 19 -12.36 -8.18 -3.60
C PRO A 19 -12.04 -6.82 -2.96
N GLY A 20 -11.89 -6.83 -1.64
CA GLY A 20 -11.48 -5.67 -0.85
C GLY A 20 -12.60 -4.93 -0.12
N GLU A 21 -12.22 -4.19 0.92
CA GLU A 21 -13.13 -3.33 1.68
C GLU A 21 -13.40 -2.02 0.92
N LYS A 22 -14.59 -1.40 1.08
CA LYS A 22 -14.94 -0.14 0.39
C LYS A 22 -13.88 0.95 0.56
N VAL A 23 -13.29 1.02 1.75
CA VAL A 23 -12.21 1.96 2.08
C VAL A 23 -10.97 1.75 1.21
N GLU A 24 -10.71 0.53 0.74
CA GLU A 24 -9.59 0.20 -0.15
C GLU A 24 -9.81 0.76 -1.54
N TRP A 25 -11.02 0.59 -2.06
CA TRP A 25 -11.41 1.14 -3.34
C TRP A 25 -11.35 2.67 -3.33
N ILE A 26 -11.80 3.32 -2.25
CA ILE A 26 -11.68 4.78 -2.09
C ILE A 26 -10.21 5.20 -2.12
N ARG A 27 -9.32 4.53 -1.38
CA ARG A 27 -7.90 4.87 -1.36
C ARG A 27 -7.23 4.66 -2.72
N ALA A 28 -7.61 3.61 -3.44
CA ALA A 28 -7.13 3.36 -4.80
C ALA A 28 -7.58 4.48 -5.76
N VAL A 29 -8.85 4.88 -5.69
CA VAL A 29 -9.39 6.00 -6.48
C VAL A 29 -8.68 7.30 -6.14
N VAL A 30 -8.43 7.59 -4.85
CA VAL A 30 -7.68 8.78 -4.42
C VAL A 30 -6.25 8.76 -4.96
N ALA A 31 -5.55 7.61 -4.89
CA ALA A 31 -4.20 7.50 -5.42
C ALA A 31 -4.16 7.74 -6.95
N LEU A 32 -5.11 7.16 -7.69
CA LEU A 32 -5.27 7.39 -9.13
C LEU A 32 -5.62 8.84 -9.44
N ALA A 33 -6.49 9.48 -8.66
CA ALA A 33 -6.87 10.86 -8.84
C ALA A 33 -5.69 11.82 -8.62
N ILE A 34 -4.86 11.57 -7.60
CA ILE A 34 -3.66 12.36 -7.33
C ILE A 34 -2.68 12.24 -8.50
N GLY A 35 -2.34 11.01 -8.92
CA GLY A 35 -1.39 10.81 -10.00
C GLY A 35 -1.90 11.26 -11.37
N GLY A 36 -3.16 10.96 -11.70
CA GLY A 36 -3.81 11.42 -12.92
C GLY A 36 -3.96 12.94 -12.98
N GLY A 37 -4.33 13.56 -11.86
CA GLY A 37 -4.39 15.03 -11.73
C GLY A 37 -3.03 15.67 -11.94
N LEU A 38 -1.98 15.13 -11.32
CA LEU A 38 -0.61 15.62 -11.49
C LEU A 38 -0.10 15.43 -12.93
N ALA A 39 -0.37 14.27 -13.55
CA ALA A 39 -0.04 14.02 -14.95
C ALA A 39 -0.75 15.03 -15.87
N THR A 40 -2.04 15.25 -15.66
CA THR A 40 -2.84 16.19 -16.46
C THR A 40 -2.30 17.60 -16.32
N LEU A 41 -2.01 18.05 -15.10
CA LEU A 41 -1.45 19.37 -14.83
C LEU A 41 -0.10 19.55 -15.54
N LEU A 42 0.81 18.57 -15.41
CA LEU A 42 2.12 18.64 -16.06
C LEU A 42 2.01 18.60 -17.58
N MET A 43 1.09 17.81 -18.12
CA MET A 43 0.84 17.75 -19.56
C MET A 43 0.37 19.12 -20.08
N VAL A 44 -0.55 19.78 -19.37
CA VAL A 44 -1.07 21.10 -19.76
C VAL A 44 0.01 22.18 -19.69
N ILE A 45 0.89 22.15 -18.68
CA ILE A 45 1.92 23.17 -18.49
C ILE A 45 3.11 22.97 -19.43
N THR A 46 3.59 21.73 -19.58
CA THR A 46 4.88 21.44 -20.23
C THR A 46 4.74 20.94 -21.66
N GLY A 47 3.58 20.39 -22.03
CA GLY A 47 3.41 19.65 -23.29
C GLY A 47 4.27 18.39 -23.40
N ASN A 48 4.95 17.98 -22.32
CA ASN A 48 5.86 16.84 -22.32
C ASN A 48 5.17 15.60 -21.74
N SER A 49 4.77 14.70 -22.63
CA SER A 49 4.09 13.45 -22.29
C SER A 49 4.95 12.52 -21.43
N LEU A 50 6.27 12.48 -21.63
CA LEU A 50 7.17 11.63 -20.85
C LEU A 50 7.19 12.08 -19.39
N THR A 51 7.44 13.38 -19.16
CA THR A 51 7.44 13.95 -17.82
C THR A 51 6.09 13.78 -17.13
N ALA A 52 4.99 14.05 -17.84
CA ALA A 52 3.64 13.88 -17.31
C ALA A 52 3.35 12.44 -16.86
N VAL A 53 3.65 11.45 -17.70
CA VAL A 53 3.38 10.03 -17.42
C VAL A 53 4.27 9.50 -16.30
N VAL A 54 5.58 9.77 -16.34
CA VAL A 54 6.52 9.32 -15.31
C VAL A 54 6.14 9.88 -13.95
N THR A 55 5.88 11.20 -13.87
CA THR A 55 5.55 11.84 -12.60
C THR A 55 4.17 11.43 -12.08
N GLY A 56 3.17 11.29 -12.94
CA GLY A 56 1.84 10.81 -12.55
C GLY A 56 1.83 9.37 -12.05
N CYS A 57 2.54 8.47 -12.74
CA CYS A 57 2.70 7.08 -12.30
C CYS A 57 3.47 7.00 -10.98
N SER A 58 4.55 7.80 -10.84
CA SER A 58 5.33 7.86 -9.62
C SER A 58 4.50 8.34 -8.43
N ALA A 59 3.69 9.39 -8.60
CA ALA A 59 2.80 9.88 -7.54
C ALA A 59 1.72 8.84 -7.17
N THR A 60 1.12 8.18 -8.16
CA THR A 60 0.14 7.11 -7.93
C THR A 60 0.75 5.99 -7.09
N LEU A 61 1.92 5.49 -7.52
CA LEU A 61 2.61 4.39 -6.84
C LEU A 61 3.18 4.81 -5.49
N ALA A 62 3.61 6.06 -5.30
CA ALA A 62 4.01 6.58 -4.00
C ALA A 62 2.86 6.48 -2.99
N VAL A 63 1.68 6.99 -3.35
CA VAL A 63 0.50 7.01 -2.47
C VAL A 63 -0.03 5.60 -2.23
N ALA A 64 -0.09 4.76 -3.28
CA ALA A 64 -0.50 3.38 -3.16
C ALA A 64 0.49 2.57 -2.29
N GLY A 65 1.79 2.70 -2.56
CA GLY A 65 2.88 2.10 -1.80
C GLY A 65 2.80 2.48 -0.32
N PHE A 66 2.70 3.78 -0.01
CA PHE A 66 2.55 4.26 1.36
C PHE A 66 1.37 3.62 2.10
N ASN A 67 0.21 3.53 1.44
CA ASN A 67 -0.96 2.87 2.01
C ASN A 67 -0.76 1.37 2.26
N PHE A 68 -0.07 0.67 1.36
CA PHE A 68 0.27 -0.74 1.54
C PHE A 68 1.28 -0.96 2.66
N GLY A 69 2.35 -0.15 2.70
CA GLY A 69 3.37 -0.22 3.75
C GLY A 69 2.82 0.01 5.15
N ARG A 70 1.92 0.99 5.31
CA ARG A 70 1.20 1.20 6.57
C ARG A 70 0.45 -0.04 7.03
N ARG A 71 -0.18 -0.77 6.10
CA ARG A 71 -0.93 -1.98 6.43
C ARG A 71 -0.01 -3.14 6.75
N ASP A 72 1.14 -3.24 6.08
CA ASP A 72 2.14 -4.26 6.36
C ASP A 72 2.71 -4.06 7.74
N ALA A 73 3.03 -2.83 8.14
CA ALA A 73 3.43 -2.53 9.50
C ALA A 73 2.38 -2.94 10.55
N LYS A 74 1.09 -2.64 10.33
CA LYS A 74 0.01 -3.08 11.24
C LYS A 74 -0.15 -4.59 11.32
N ALA A 75 -0.04 -5.28 10.19
CA ALA A 75 -0.11 -6.73 10.15
C ALA A 75 1.09 -7.36 10.88
N LEU A 76 2.27 -6.76 10.75
CA LEU A 76 3.49 -7.20 11.43
C LEU A 76 3.40 -7.01 12.96
N ALA A 77 2.74 -5.95 13.43
CA ALA A 77 2.54 -5.70 14.87
C ALA A 77 1.62 -6.73 15.55
N GLY A 78 0.76 -7.42 14.79
CA GLY A 78 -0.20 -8.41 15.29
C GLY A 78 0.24 -9.86 15.15
N PHE A 79 1.53 -10.15 14.91
CA PHE A 79 2.00 -11.53 14.76
C PHE A 79 1.84 -12.30 16.08
N PRO A 80 1.03 -13.37 16.11
CA PRO A 80 0.86 -14.17 17.32
C PRO A 80 2.08 -15.06 17.57
N ASP A 81 2.39 -15.35 18.83
CA ASP A 81 3.39 -16.35 19.19
C ASP A 81 3.05 -17.70 18.54
N MET A 82 3.99 -18.26 17.77
CA MET A 82 3.77 -19.41 16.87
C MET A 82 3.55 -20.75 17.58
N ASN A 83 3.31 -20.74 18.89
CA ASN A 83 3.14 -21.91 19.73
C ASN A 83 1.80 -22.63 19.52
N ASP A 84 0.77 -21.96 18.98
CA ASP A 84 -0.55 -22.55 18.75
C ASP A 84 -0.87 -22.77 17.25
N LYS A 85 -1.68 -23.81 16.94
CA LYS A 85 -2.19 -24.10 15.59
C LYS A 85 -3.05 -22.95 15.05
N ALA A 86 -3.80 -22.25 15.92
CA ALA A 86 -4.56 -21.07 15.52
C ALA A 86 -3.65 -19.90 15.11
N ALA A 87 -2.55 -19.69 15.84
CA ALA A 87 -1.52 -18.70 15.52
C ALA A 87 -0.86 -18.97 14.16
N ARG A 88 -0.57 -20.24 13.84
CA ARG A 88 -0.03 -20.64 12.52
C ARG A 88 -0.99 -20.34 11.37
N ARG A 89 -2.29 -20.59 11.53
CA ARG A 89 -3.30 -20.24 10.51
C ARG A 89 -3.43 -18.73 10.31
N ALA A 90 -3.37 -17.96 11.40
CA ALA A 90 -3.34 -16.51 11.33
C ALA A 90 -2.10 -16.00 10.59
N ALA A 91 -0.92 -16.56 10.88
CA ALA A 91 0.33 -16.21 10.20
C ALA A 91 0.27 -16.44 8.69
N ILE A 92 -0.28 -17.58 8.23
CA ILE A 92 -0.50 -17.86 6.79
C ILE A 92 -1.42 -16.83 6.16
N THR A 93 -2.47 -16.42 6.87
CA THR A 93 -3.43 -15.42 6.37
C THR A 93 -2.77 -14.05 6.26
N TYR A 94 -1.96 -13.64 7.24
CA TYR A 94 -1.23 -12.37 7.21
C TYR A 94 -0.16 -12.35 6.12
N SER A 95 0.63 -13.42 5.98
CA SER A 95 1.65 -13.53 4.92
C SER A 95 1.03 -13.56 3.53
N GLY A 96 -0.08 -14.28 3.34
CA GLY A 96 -0.82 -14.27 2.08
C GLY A 96 -1.35 -12.89 1.69
N ARG A 97 -1.84 -12.10 2.66
CA ARG A 97 -2.28 -10.73 2.42
C ARG A 97 -1.12 -9.77 2.13
N ALA A 98 0.04 -9.98 2.73
CA ALA A 98 1.25 -9.23 2.41
C ALA A 98 1.75 -9.56 1.00
N ALA A 99 1.84 -10.85 0.67
CA ALA A 99 2.23 -11.33 -0.66
C ALA A 99 1.29 -10.78 -1.75
N TRP A 100 -0.03 -10.78 -1.51
CA TRP A 100 -1.00 -10.19 -2.44
C TRP A 100 -0.74 -8.69 -2.68
N ARG A 101 -0.49 -7.92 -1.63
CA ARG A 101 -0.17 -6.49 -1.77
C ARG A 101 1.14 -6.26 -2.51
N GLY A 102 2.16 -7.07 -2.22
CA GLY A 102 3.42 -7.06 -2.97
C GLY A 102 3.22 -7.36 -4.46
N MET A 103 2.39 -8.36 -4.78
CA MET A 103 2.05 -8.70 -6.16
C MET A 103 1.32 -7.55 -6.86
N VAL A 104 0.30 -6.96 -6.23
CA VAL A 104 -0.45 -5.82 -6.80
C VAL A 104 0.46 -4.61 -7.02
N GLN A 105 1.36 -4.32 -6.09
CA GLN A 105 2.35 -3.25 -6.23
C GLN A 105 3.33 -3.53 -7.38
N GLY A 106 3.80 -4.78 -7.52
CA GLY A 106 4.65 -5.20 -8.64
C GLY A 106 3.96 -5.07 -9.99
N LEU A 107 2.69 -5.48 -10.09
CA LEU A 107 1.88 -5.30 -11.30
C LEU A 107 1.67 -3.83 -11.64
N GLY A 108 1.43 -2.98 -10.63
CA GLY A 108 1.34 -1.53 -10.82
C GLY A 108 2.64 -0.91 -11.34
N ALA A 109 3.79 -1.34 -10.80
CA ALA A 109 5.10 -0.91 -11.28
C ALA A 109 5.38 -1.38 -12.72
N ALA A 110 5.04 -2.62 -13.05
CA ALA A 110 5.19 -3.15 -14.41
C ALA A 110 4.30 -2.39 -15.41
N LEU A 111 3.04 -2.13 -15.07
CA LEU A 111 2.14 -1.34 -15.90
C LEU A 111 2.68 0.08 -16.11
N ALA A 112 3.20 0.73 -15.07
CA ALA A 112 3.82 2.04 -15.19
C ALA A 112 5.03 2.02 -16.13
N ALA A 113 5.89 1.00 -16.05
CA ALA A 113 7.03 0.85 -16.96
C ALA A 113 6.56 0.70 -18.42
N VAL A 114 5.53 -0.11 -18.67
CA VAL A 114 4.92 -0.25 -20.00
C VAL A 114 4.38 1.08 -20.51
N LEU A 115 3.68 1.84 -19.68
CA LEU A 115 3.15 3.15 -20.06
C LEU A 115 4.27 4.13 -20.42
N VAL A 116 5.33 4.20 -19.62
CA VAL A 116 6.49 5.07 -19.88
C VAL A 116 7.16 4.69 -21.21
N LEU A 117 7.41 3.39 -21.43
CA LEU A 117 8.05 2.88 -22.66
C LEU A 117 7.22 3.11 -23.93
N ASN A 118 5.89 3.28 -23.80
CA ASN A 118 5.02 3.56 -24.95
C ASN A 118 4.85 5.06 -25.26
N VAL A 119 5.46 5.95 -24.48
CA VAL A 119 5.50 7.38 -24.83
C VAL A 119 6.51 7.60 -25.96
N ALA A 120 6.25 8.52 -26.89
CA ALA A 120 7.25 8.92 -27.88
C ALA A 120 8.39 9.70 -27.20
N HIS A 121 9.54 9.06 -27.00
CA HIS A 121 10.76 9.66 -26.47
C HIS A 121 12.00 9.02 -27.09
N THR A 122 13.13 9.71 -27.02
CA THR A 122 14.42 9.19 -27.46
C THR A 122 15.50 9.51 -26.42
N GLY A 123 16.39 8.56 -26.19
CA GLY A 123 17.61 8.78 -25.39
C GLY A 123 17.73 7.80 -24.23
N TRP A 124 18.98 7.42 -23.95
CA TRP A 124 19.32 6.36 -22.99
C TRP A 124 18.64 6.50 -21.63
N MET A 125 18.58 7.72 -21.07
CA MET A 125 17.95 7.96 -19.77
C MET A 125 16.44 7.67 -19.80
N ALA A 126 15.78 8.04 -20.90
CA ALA A 126 14.35 7.84 -21.07
C ALA A 126 14.01 6.37 -21.32
N ASP A 127 14.87 5.64 -22.02
CA ASP A 127 14.66 4.23 -22.34
C ASP A 127 14.97 3.30 -21.15
N TRP A 128 15.98 3.63 -20.34
CA TRP A 128 16.50 2.71 -19.31
C TRP A 128 16.16 3.11 -17.87
N VAL A 129 16.08 4.41 -17.57
CA VAL A 129 15.94 4.89 -16.18
C VAL A 129 14.52 5.32 -15.88
N MET A 130 13.89 6.07 -16.78
CA MET A 130 12.52 6.59 -16.57
C MET A 130 11.46 5.50 -16.32
N PRO A 131 11.49 4.31 -16.97
CA PRO A 131 10.50 3.26 -16.70
C PRO A 131 10.64 2.65 -15.31
N LEU A 132 11.83 2.74 -14.70
CA LEU A 132 12.10 2.21 -13.36
C LEU A 132 11.66 3.16 -12.24
N LEU A 133 11.59 4.46 -12.53
CA LEU A 133 11.30 5.49 -11.54
C LEU A 133 9.96 5.27 -10.80
N PRO A 134 8.83 5.00 -11.47
CA PRO A 134 7.57 4.79 -10.76
C PRO A 134 7.63 3.62 -9.78
N GLY A 135 8.29 2.53 -10.15
CA GLY A 135 8.49 1.37 -9.29
C GLY A 135 9.36 1.67 -8.08
N ALA A 136 10.49 2.35 -8.28
CA ALA A 136 11.39 2.78 -7.20
C ALA A 136 10.68 3.73 -6.20
N VAL A 137 9.96 4.72 -6.72
CA VAL A 137 9.17 5.65 -5.91
C VAL A 137 8.06 4.92 -5.14
N GLY A 138 7.39 3.94 -5.77
CA GLY A 138 6.40 3.11 -5.08
C GLY A 138 6.99 2.28 -3.95
N ALA A 139 8.17 1.68 -4.15
CA ALA A 139 8.88 0.94 -3.11
C ALA A 139 9.31 1.85 -1.93
N LEU A 140 9.83 3.05 -2.23
CA LEU A 140 10.15 4.05 -1.20
C LEU A 140 8.90 4.51 -0.45
N GLY A 141 7.80 4.75 -1.17
CA GLY A 141 6.51 5.06 -0.56
C GLY A 141 6.06 3.96 0.42
N HIS A 142 6.21 2.69 0.02
CA HIS A 142 5.92 1.55 0.89
C HIS A 142 6.77 1.55 2.16
N GLN A 143 8.09 1.70 2.04
CA GLN A 143 8.97 1.78 3.22
C GLN A 143 8.60 2.96 4.13
N ALA A 144 8.34 4.14 3.56
CA ALA A 144 7.90 5.31 4.30
C ALA A 144 6.58 5.05 5.05
N GLY A 145 5.64 4.32 4.44
CA GLY A 145 4.40 3.90 5.09
C GLY A 145 4.64 3.00 6.30
N MET A 146 5.58 2.05 6.19
CA MET A 146 5.93 1.19 7.31
C MET A 146 6.57 1.97 8.46
N ILE A 147 7.50 2.87 8.14
CA ILE A 147 8.19 3.72 9.12
C ILE A 147 7.19 4.64 9.81
N TRP A 148 6.32 5.30 9.05
CA TRP A 148 5.29 6.19 9.58
C TRP A 148 4.42 5.50 10.64
N ASP A 149 3.98 4.27 10.37
CA ASP A 149 3.12 3.55 11.31
C ASP A 149 3.88 3.14 12.59
N ARG A 150 5.19 2.82 12.48
CA ARG A 150 6.06 2.53 13.62
C ARG A 150 6.42 3.76 14.45
N LEU A 151 6.54 4.94 13.84
CA LEU A 151 6.76 6.20 14.55
C LEU A 151 5.53 6.60 15.38
N GLY A 152 4.32 6.23 14.92
CA GLY A 152 3.07 6.45 15.65
C GLY A 152 2.85 5.50 16.84
N THR A 153 3.58 4.39 16.91
CA THR A 153 3.61 3.50 18.08
C THR A 153 4.72 3.97 19.01
N THR A 154 4.43 4.96 19.86
CA THR A 154 5.36 5.44 20.89
C THR A 154 5.85 4.28 21.77
N VAL A 155 7.17 4.18 21.91
CA VAL A 155 7.85 3.34 22.91
C VAL A 155 7.21 3.61 24.27
N ALA A 156 6.64 2.60 24.92
CA ALA A 156 6.23 2.71 26.32
C ALA A 156 7.49 3.04 27.12
N VAL A 157 7.61 4.27 27.61
CA VAL A 157 8.62 4.64 28.59
C VAL A 157 8.40 3.69 29.78
N PRO A 158 9.40 2.89 30.19
CA PRO A 158 9.26 2.08 31.39
C PRO A 158 8.88 3.03 32.53
N LYS A 159 7.71 2.81 33.13
CA LYS A 159 7.34 3.52 34.37
C LYS A 159 8.51 3.27 35.33
N PRO A 160 9.25 4.30 35.80
CA PRO A 160 10.26 4.07 36.81
C PRO A 160 9.55 3.37 37.97
N ALA A 161 10.07 2.22 38.38
CA ALA A 161 9.51 1.45 39.48
C ALA A 161 9.26 2.42 40.63
N GLU A 162 8.00 2.58 41.05
CA GLU A 162 7.68 3.21 42.32
C GLU A 162 8.51 2.45 43.35
N ALA A 163 9.55 3.12 43.83
CA ALA A 163 10.44 2.60 44.85
C ALA A 163 9.53 2.07 45.96
N ALA A 164 9.78 0.82 46.35
CA ALA A 164 9.15 0.19 47.49
C ALA A 164 9.34 1.09 48.71
N THR A 165 8.35 1.93 48.98
CA THR A 165 8.08 2.48 50.30
C THR A 165 7.07 1.54 50.95
N ASP A 166 7.52 0.32 51.23
CA ASP A 166 6.94 -0.46 52.31
C ASP A 166 7.69 -0.02 53.57
N GLY A 167 7.05 0.89 54.31
CA GLY A 167 7.38 1.13 55.71
C GLY A 167 6.72 0.07 56.58
N ASN A 168 7.54 -0.69 57.31
CA ASN A 168 7.44 -0.95 58.76
C ASN A 168 8.49 -1.98 59.19
#